data_AF-A0A7C6DCW2-F1
#
_entry.id   AF-A0A7C6DCW2-F1
#
_cell.length_a   1.000
_cell.length_b   1.000
_cell.length_c   1.000
_cell.angle_alpha   90.00
_cell.angle_beta   90.00
_cell.angle_gamma   90.00
#
_symmetry.space_group_name_H-M   'P 1'
#
loop_
_entity.id
_entity.type
_entity.pdbx_description
1 polymer ?
#
loop_
_entity_poly.entity_id
_entity_poly.type
_entity_poly.pdbx_seq_one_letter_code
_entity_poly.pdbx_strand_id
1 'polypeptide(L)'
;MQKKICMVLLFAMMFSFLGFNGYAAMAATNDVPGLETGEVYYIRNVITGRYLEVQNGADSNGTPVISSVGNRIYAQQWKITRNSNGTYKLQPMSSPTRKVLDITGNNVDIWTDNGASYQQFTIDRISTTHDPKINGCYHIKYNGQFLATNGYGTVYLSFLNLGDGTAWSFEKVTKHDADIYSQIILVDWILFVPNYFDTRGADKTFVDNMSAKGYYAFKINNASASFAYHYLKRDAVWVFVGMSTVNEVGEPCAVICFANEENESLGNIAASRNLFNAPSTYTIEEIDANGLARAKIVIYLAAYTDAEIMHGRNIYGLISNTYEKGAHFVVGVNEKCSHLGATYWAKLFFIRAGWSSDATIKECVEYADYSAYQAGTINTTYYGDVNSRV
;
A
#
# COMPACT_ATOMS: atom_id res chain seq x y z
N MET A 1 18.07 -66.30 -11.22
CA MET A 1 17.31 -65.77 -12.37
C MET A 1 17.19 -64.26 -12.21
N GLN A 2 17.77 -63.50 -13.14
CA GLN A 2 17.55 -62.05 -13.25
C GLN A 2 16.09 -61.75 -13.58
N LYS A 3 15.54 -60.66 -13.03
CA LYS A 3 14.77 -59.66 -13.79
C LYS A 3 14.73 -58.34 -13.01
N LYS A 4 15.35 -57.32 -13.61
CA LYS A 4 15.16 -55.88 -13.31
C LYS A 4 13.80 -55.44 -13.83
N ILE A 5 13.28 -54.32 -13.30
CA ILE A 5 12.60 -53.16 -13.96
C ILE A 5 11.94 -52.35 -12.82
N CYS A 6 12.59 -51.30 -12.31
CA CYS A 6 12.34 -49.87 -12.64
C CYS A 6 10.89 -49.40 -12.44
N MET A 7 10.65 -48.66 -11.35
CA MET A 7 9.51 -47.72 -11.26
C MET A 7 9.94 -46.43 -10.55
N VAL A 8 10.12 -45.42 -11.41
CA VAL A 8 10.09 -43.95 -11.27
C VAL A 8 9.81 -43.37 -9.87
N LEU A 9 10.73 -42.52 -9.42
CA LEU A 9 10.60 -41.55 -8.32
C LEU A 9 9.35 -40.67 -8.48
N LEU A 10 8.35 -40.88 -7.63
CA LEU A 10 7.24 -39.94 -7.44
C LEU A 10 7.65 -38.92 -6.37
N PHE A 11 7.59 -37.65 -6.78
CA PHE A 11 7.90 -36.45 -6.01
C PHE A 11 7.11 -36.40 -4.69
N ALA A 12 7.80 -36.43 -3.56
CA ALA A 12 7.18 -36.19 -2.26
C ALA A 12 6.93 -34.69 -2.07
N MET A 13 5.70 -34.22 -2.31
CA MET A 13 5.20 -32.99 -1.68
C MET A 13 4.68 -33.34 -0.29
N MET A 14 5.61 -33.50 0.66
CA MET A 14 5.27 -33.39 2.09
C MET A 14 5.25 -31.91 2.44
N PHE A 15 4.05 -31.38 2.66
CA PHE A 15 3.84 -30.17 3.44
C PHE A 15 4.37 -30.43 4.85
N SER A 16 5.63 -30.09 5.13
CA SER A 16 6.10 -29.97 6.50
C SER A 16 5.59 -28.65 7.06
N PHE A 17 4.43 -28.74 7.70
CA PHE A 17 4.01 -27.86 8.79
C PHE A 17 5.06 -27.97 9.90
N LEU A 18 6.10 -27.14 9.84
CA LEU A 18 6.92 -26.83 11.00
C LEU A 18 6.57 -25.40 11.39
N GLY A 19 5.77 -25.31 12.46
CA GLY A 19 5.37 -24.06 13.07
C GLY A 19 6.58 -23.25 13.48
N PHE A 20 6.83 -22.16 12.76
CA PHE A 20 7.50 -20.99 13.32
C PHE A 20 6.48 -20.24 14.18
N ASN A 21 6.30 -20.69 15.42
CA ASN A 21 5.76 -19.82 16.47
C ASN A 21 6.86 -18.83 16.87
N GLY A 22 6.89 -17.73 16.14
CA GLY A 22 7.73 -16.56 16.38
C GLY A 22 7.14 -15.35 15.68
N TYR A 23 5.81 -15.20 15.71
CA TYR A 23 5.15 -14.01 15.18
C TYR A 23 5.31 -12.89 16.21
N ALA A 24 6.38 -12.11 16.06
CA ALA A 24 6.37 -10.77 16.63
C ALA A 24 5.23 -10.02 15.93
N ALA A 25 4.10 -9.87 16.62
CA ALA A 25 3.14 -8.84 16.26
C ALA A 25 3.92 -7.52 16.12
N MET A 26 3.75 -6.83 14.99
CA MET A 26 4.26 -5.47 14.87
C MET A 26 3.50 -4.66 15.93
N ALA A 27 4.16 -4.38 17.06
CA ALA A 27 3.57 -3.54 18.09
C ALA A 27 3.22 -2.18 17.48
N ALA A 28 2.09 -1.59 17.88
CA ALA A 28 1.72 -0.23 17.53
C ALA A 28 2.95 0.69 17.60
N THR A 29 3.36 1.26 16.47
CA THR A 29 4.50 2.17 16.43
C THR A 29 3.98 3.60 16.57
N ASN A 30 4.71 4.43 17.33
CA ASN A 30 4.45 5.89 17.35
C ASN A 30 5.01 6.58 16.09
N ASP A 31 5.31 5.82 15.03
CA ASP A 31 5.78 6.37 13.77
C ASP A 31 4.65 7.16 13.09
N VAL A 32 5.03 8.12 12.25
CA VAL A 32 4.10 8.78 11.34
C VAL A 32 3.40 7.71 10.48
N PRO A 33 2.06 7.78 10.32
CA PRO A 33 1.32 6.78 9.56
C PRO A 33 1.94 6.53 8.17
N GLY A 34 2.14 5.25 7.83
CA GLY A 34 2.76 4.81 6.57
C GLY A 34 4.27 4.65 6.60
N LEU A 35 4.97 5.20 7.59
CA LEU A 35 6.41 4.95 7.74
C LEU A 35 6.68 3.89 8.80
N GLU A 36 7.71 3.07 8.54
CA GLU A 36 8.23 2.08 9.46
C GLU A 36 9.66 2.48 9.82
N THR A 37 9.91 2.70 11.12
CA THR A 37 11.28 2.99 11.58
C THR A 37 12.24 1.84 11.24
N GLY A 38 13.41 2.18 10.73
CA GLY A 38 14.44 1.25 10.30
C GLY A 38 14.35 0.80 8.84
N GLU A 39 13.25 1.08 8.15
CA GLU A 39 13.06 0.73 6.74
C GLU A 39 13.71 1.75 5.80
N VAL A 40 13.91 1.32 4.54
CA VAL A 40 14.59 2.10 3.51
C VAL A 40 13.59 2.55 2.46
N TYR A 41 13.64 3.83 2.10
CA TYR A 41 12.73 4.47 1.16
C TYR A 41 13.51 5.24 0.09
N TYR A 42 12.94 5.29 -1.10
CA TYR A 42 13.20 6.39 -2.03
C TYR A 42 12.27 7.55 -1.67
N ILE A 43 12.78 8.77 -1.67
CA ILE A 43 12.02 9.97 -1.31
C ILE A 43 11.87 10.83 -2.57
N ARG A 44 10.69 10.82 -3.17
CA ARG A 44 10.41 11.45 -4.47
C ARG A 44 9.59 12.71 -4.28
N ASN A 45 10.04 13.83 -4.80
CA ASN A 45 9.27 15.07 -4.75
C ASN A 45 8.12 15.04 -5.77
N VAL A 46 6.95 15.55 -5.37
CA VAL A 46 5.73 15.49 -6.18
C VAL A 46 5.81 16.37 -7.43
N ILE A 47 6.24 17.64 -7.32
CA ILE A 47 6.27 18.56 -8.47
C ILE A 47 7.28 18.14 -9.54
N THR A 48 8.45 17.66 -9.12
CA THR A 48 9.55 17.36 -10.05
C THR A 48 9.59 15.90 -10.49
N GLY A 49 9.03 15.00 -9.70
CA GLY A 49 9.21 13.57 -9.84
C GLY A 49 10.65 13.07 -9.60
N ARG A 50 11.53 13.94 -9.10
CA ARG A 50 12.94 13.65 -8.82
C ARG A 50 13.12 13.20 -7.37
N TYR A 51 14.23 12.53 -7.10
CA TYR A 51 14.52 11.88 -5.83
C TYR A 51 15.54 12.65 -5.01
N LEU A 52 15.37 12.62 -3.69
CA LEU A 52 16.36 13.08 -2.74
C LEU A 52 17.63 12.21 -2.87
N GLU A 53 18.75 12.83 -3.23
CA GLU A 53 19.98 12.12 -3.55
C GLU A 53 21.18 12.77 -2.88
N VAL A 54 22.10 11.97 -2.33
CA VAL A 54 23.44 12.45 -1.99
C VAL A 54 24.24 12.65 -3.26
N GLN A 55 24.71 13.88 -3.52
CA GLN A 55 25.39 14.21 -4.76
C GLN A 55 26.55 13.25 -5.06
N ASN A 56 26.50 12.61 -6.23
CA ASN A 56 27.47 11.61 -6.70
C ASN A 56 27.65 10.40 -5.75
N GLY A 57 26.76 10.21 -4.78
CA GLY A 57 26.89 9.17 -3.74
C GLY A 57 28.11 9.32 -2.84
N ALA A 58 28.71 10.51 -2.74
CA ALA A 58 29.92 10.71 -1.96
C ALA A 58 29.67 10.60 -0.44
N ASP A 59 30.67 10.14 0.30
CA ASP A 59 30.59 9.88 1.75
C ASP A 59 31.39 10.89 2.60
N SER A 60 31.54 12.12 2.10
CA SER A 60 32.24 13.19 2.82
C SER A 60 31.25 14.10 3.56
N ASN A 61 31.63 14.62 4.73
CA ASN A 61 30.85 15.65 5.42
C ASN A 61 30.66 16.88 4.51
N GLY A 62 29.47 17.47 4.55
CA GLY A 62 29.11 18.62 3.71
C GLY A 62 28.84 18.25 2.24
N THR A 63 28.77 16.96 1.89
CA THR A 63 28.33 16.55 0.55
C THR A 63 26.88 16.99 0.35
N PRO A 64 26.57 17.79 -0.69
CA PRO A 64 25.22 18.30 -0.89
C PRO A 64 24.18 17.19 -1.09
N VAL A 65 22.99 17.42 -0.55
CA VAL A 65 21.80 16.65 -0.93
C VAL A 65 21.05 17.40 -2.01
N ILE A 66 20.75 16.71 -3.10
CA ILE A 66 20.21 17.28 -4.34
C ILE A 66 18.92 16.56 -4.75
N SER A 67 18.24 17.15 -5.72
CA SER A 67 17.07 16.57 -6.38
C SER A 67 17.50 15.98 -7.73
N SER A 68 17.46 14.66 -7.85
CA SER A 68 18.06 13.93 -8.98
C SER A 68 17.07 13.06 -9.76
N VAL A 69 17.36 12.75 -11.01
CA VAL A 69 16.55 11.80 -11.80
C VAL A 69 16.61 10.43 -11.14
N GLY A 70 15.47 9.76 -11.00
CA GLY A 70 15.39 8.44 -10.37
C GLY A 70 16.16 7.38 -11.15
N ASN A 71 17.29 6.95 -10.61
CA ASN A 71 18.14 5.88 -11.16
C ASN A 71 18.23 4.67 -10.22
N ARG A 72 17.50 4.71 -9.08
CA ARG A 72 17.38 3.62 -8.09
C ARG A 72 18.72 3.15 -7.50
N ILE A 73 19.67 4.07 -7.37
CA ILE A 73 20.99 3.84 -6.79
C ILE A 73 20.99 4.03 -5.27
N TYR A 74 22.01 3.52 -4.56
CA TYR A 74 22.12 3.66 -3.10
C TYR A 74 22.12 5.11 -2.60
N ALA A 75 22.59 6.07 -3.41
CA ALA A 75 22.59 7.50 -3.07
C ALA A 75 21.16 8.10 -2.98
N GLN A 76 20.16 7.41 -3.54
CA GLN A 76 18.75 7.79 -3.52
C GLN A 76 17.93 7.00 -2.49
N GLN A 77 18.57 6.07 -1.77
CA GLN A 77 17.93 5.23 -0.78
C GLN A 77 18.23 5.80 0.61
N TRP A 78 17.19 6.00 1.41
CA TRP A 78 17.28 6.60 2.73
C TRP A 78 16.65 5.69 3.76
N LYS A 79 17.45 5.23 4.72
CA LYS A 79 16.96 4.58 5.93
C LYS A 79 16.38 5.63 6.87
N ILE A 80 15.11 5.46 7.23
CA ILE A 80 14.38 6.38 8.10
C ILE A 80 14.37 5.80 9.50
N THR A 81 14.85 6.53 10.50
CA THR A 81 14.85 6.08 11.89
C THR A 81 14.19 7.11 12.78
N ARG A 82 13.15 6.73 13.51
CA ARG A 82 12.50 7.59 14.50
C ARG A 82 13.37 7.69 15.76
N ASN A 83 13.61 8.91 16.22
CA ASN A 83 14.28 9.21 17.47
C ASN A 83 13.30 9.12 18.66
N SER A 84 13.82 9.01 19.88
CA SER A 84 13.00 8.92 21.09
C SER A 84 12.11 10.15 21.31
N ASN A 85 12.53 11.32 20.83
CA ASN A 85 11.78 12.57 20.91
C ASN A 85 10.71 12.75 19.81
N GLY A 86 10.54 11.77 18.91
CA GLY A 86 9.55 11.82 17.83
C GLY A 86 10.02 12.44 16.52
N THR A 87 11.23 13.01 16.48
CA THR A 87 11.86 13.41 15.22
C THR A 87 12.42 12.18 14.47
N TYR A 88 12.93 12.40 13.27
CA TYR A 88 13.46 11.40 12.37
C TYR A 88 14.88 11.74 11.96
N LYS A 89 15.66 10.69 11.78
CA LYS A 89 16.97 10.71 11.16
C LYS A 89 16.89 10.02 9.81
N LEU A 90 17.50 10.63 8.80
CA LEU A 90 17.52 10.11 7.44
C LEU A 90 18.96 9.74 7.10
N GLN A 91 19.25 8.44 6.98
CA GLN A 91 20.58 7.93 6.65
C GLN A 91 20.62 7.49 5.18
N PRO A 92 21.47 8.08 4.32
CA PRO A 92 21.65 7.60 2.96
C PRO A 92 22.35 6.24 2.95
N MET A 93 21.87 5.32 2.12
CA MET A 93 22.45 3.98 2.00
C MET A 93 23.78 3.98 1.22
N SER A 94 24.14 5.07 0.55
CA SER A 94 25.48 5.26 -0.04
C SER A 94 26.58 5.53 0.99
N SER A 95 26.22 5.76 2.27
CA SER A 95 27.19 6.09 3.33
C SER A 95 27.55 4.86 4.19
N PRO A 96 28.71 4.20 3.96
CA PRO A 96 29.19 3.16 4.86
C PRO A 96 29.65 3.72 6.21
N THR A 97 29.99 5.01 6.30
CA THR A 97 30.47 5.65 7.54
C THR A 97 29.36 6.34 8.35
N ARG A 98 28.10 5.94 8.14
CA ARG A 98 26.93 6.40 8.91
C ARG A 98 26.76 7.92 8.91
N LYS A 99 26.89 8.53 7.73
CA LYS A 99 26.44 9.91 7.52
C LYS A 99 24.92 9.96 7.56
N VAL A 100 24.36 11.13 7.84
CA VAL A 100 22.91 11.39 7.90
C VAL A 100 22.61 12.76 7.29
N LEU A 101 21.36 12.97 6.89
CA LEU A 101 20.86 14.28 6.47
C LEU A 101 21.15 15.31 7.57
N ASP A 102 21.67 16.46 7.17
CA ASP A 102 22.19 17.48 8.05
C ASP A 102 21.89 18.88 7.47
N ILE A 103 21.82 19.87 8.36
CA ILE A 103 21.67 21.28 8.01
C ILE A 103 22.90 22.06 8.49
N THR A 104 23.87 22.28 7.58
CA THR A 104 25.02 23.15 7.85
C THR A 104 24.69 24.60 7.43
N GLY A 105 24.37 25.45 8.41
CA GLY A 105 23.89 26.81 8.14
C GLY A 105 22.50 26.78 7.51
N ASN A 106 22.40 27.07 6.20
CA ASN A 106 21.17 26.93 5.41
C ASN A 106 21.27 25.82 4.34
N ASN A 107 22.41 25.12 4.28
CA ASN A 107 22.62 24.08 3.28
C ASN A 107 22.00 22.77 3.76
N VAL A 108 21.43 22.02 2.82
CA VAL A 108 20.99 20.64 3.05
C VAL A 108 22.09 19.72 2.55
N ASP A 109 22.74 19.01 3.46
CA ASP A 109 23.89 18.16 3.16
C ASP A 109 23.85 16.87 3.98
N ILE A 110 24.94 16.11 3.94
CA ILE A 110 25.15 14.99 4.84
C ILE A 110 26.35 15.24 5.76
N TRP A 111 26.22 14.77 7.00
CA TRP A 111 27.28 14.85 7.99
C TRP A 111 27.35 13.59 8.82
N THR A 112 28.48 13.40 9.50
CA THR A 112 28.66 12.29 10.45
C THR A 112 27.60 12.39 11.55
N ASP A 113 26.87 11.30 11.75
CA ASP A 113 25.86 11.20 12.80
C ASP A 113 26.47 11.49 14.16
N ASN A 114 26.03 12.59 14.77
CA ASN A 114 26.45 13.04 16.08
C ASN A 114 25.25 13.33 17.00
N GLY A 115 24.03 12.99 16.54
CA GLY A 115 22.79 13.21 17.27
C GLY A 115 22.40 14.68 17.45
N ALA A 116 23.03 15.63 16.73
CA ALA A 116 22.73 17.05 16.88
C ALA A 116 21.32 17.39 16.41
N SER A 117 20.77 18.51 16.90
CA SER A 117 19.41 18.94 16.55
C SER A 117 19.23 19.20 15.06
N TYR A 118 20.28 19.61 14.34
CA TYR A 118 20.29 19.83 12.89
C TYR A 118 20.33 18.53 12.05
N GLN A 119 20.31 17.37 12.71
CA GLN A 119 20.15 16.03 12.10
C GLN A 119 18.80 15.39 12.44
N GLN A 120 17.90 16.17 13.07
CA GLN A 120 16.62 15.71 13.59
C GLN A 120 15.47 16.43 12.88
N PHE A 121 14.75 15.69 12.05
CA PHE A 121 13.70 16.22 11.17
C PHE A 121 12.31 15.81 11.66
N THR A 122 11.33 16.68 11.54
CA THR A 122 9.92 16.27 11.70
C THR A 122 9.41 15.73 10.37
N ILE A 123 8.67 14.63 10.37
CA ILE A 123 7.98 14.12 9.19
C ILE A 123 6.49 14.04 9.49
N ASP A 124 5.69 14.71 8.67
CA ASP A 124 4.23 14.74 8.82
C ASP A 124 3.58 14.22 7.55
N ARG A 125 2.65 13.27 7.68
CA ARG A 125 1.79 12.86 6.56
C ARG A 125 0.77 13.97 6.27
N ILE A 126 0.63 14.33 4.99
CA ILE A 126 -0.28 15.37 4.53
C ILE A 126 -1.71 14.82 4.57
N SER A 127 -2.58 15.53 5.30
CA SER A 127 -4.00 15.20 5.46
C SER A 127 -4.71 15.09 4.11
N THR A 128 -5.73 14.25 4.05
CA THR A 128 -6.60 14.01 2.89
C THR A 128 -7.53 15.19 2.58
N THR A 129 -7.60 16.18 3.48
CA THR A 129 -8.41 17.40 3.33
C THR A 129 -7.64 18.56 2.68
N HIS A 130 -6.42 18.34 2.19
CA HIS A 130 -5.58 19.41 1.63
C HIS A 130 -5.79 19.58 0.11
N ASP A 131 -4.73 19.44 -0.69
CA ASP A 131 -4.82 19.36 -2.16
C ASP A 131 -4.80 17.88 -2.55
N PRO A 132 -5.83 17.37 -3.27
CA PRO A 132 -5.89 15.99 -3.75
C PRO A 132 -4.61 15.49 -4.43
N LYS A 133 -3.81 16.39 -5.03
CA LYS A 133 -2.53 16.05 -5.67
C LYS A 133 -1.45 15.60 -4.70
N ILE A 134 -1.50 16.01 -3.43
CA ILE A 134 -0.45 15.72 -2.43
C ILE A 134 -0.99 15.02 -1.19
N ASN A 135 -2.27 14.64 -1.19
CA ASN A 135 -2.89 13.83 -0.15
C ASN A 135 -2.06 12.57 0.11
N GLY A 136 -1.78 12.27 1.38
CA GLY A 136 -1.02 11.10 1.77
C GLY A 136 0.48 11.12 1.48
N CYS A 137 1.00 12.12 0.76
CA CYS A 137 2.44 12.42 0.72
C CYS A 137 2.90 12.96 2.08
N TYR A 138 4.17 13.34 2.20
CA TYR A 138 4.79 13.76 3.45
C TYR A 138 5.50 15.11 3.31
N HIS A 139 5.47 15.88 4.40
CA HIS A 139 6.39 16.99 4.61
C HIS A 139 7.58 16.50 5.44
N ILE A 140 8.80 16.88 5.04
CA ILE A 140 10.00 16.77 5.88
C ILE A 140 10.34 18.17 6.34
N LYS A 141 10.57 18.37 7.64
CA LYS A 141 10.78 19.71 8.23
C LYS A 141 11.95 19.77 9.17
N TYR A 142 12.64 20.91 9.19
CA TYR A 142 13.61 21.28 10.22
C TYR A 142 13.27 22.66 10.76
N ASN A 143 13.16 22.80 12.08
CA ASN A 143 12.87 24.07 12.76
C ASN A 143 11.68 24.85 12.14
N GLY A 144 10.60 24.14 11.77
CA GLY A 144 9.41 24.71 11.13
C GLY A 144 9.53 25.01 9.64
N GLN A 145 10.71 24.89 9.04
CA GLN A 145 10.93 25.03 7.60
C GLN A 145 10.71 23.69 6.88
N PHE A 146 10.09 23.74 5.72
CA PHE A 146 9.88 22.59 4.83
C PHE A 146 11.12 22.31 4.00
N LEU A 147 11.47 21.04 3.85
CA LEU A 147 12.39 20.57 2.82
C LEU A 147 11.71 20.71 1.45
N ALA A 148 12.29 21.51 0.58
CA ALA A 148 11.74 21.88 -0.72
C ALA A 148 12.73 21.60 -1.84
N THR A 149 12.24 21.59 -3.07
CA THR A 149 13.07 21.64 -4.27
C THR A 149 12.60 22.73 -5.22
N ASN A 150 13.52 23.29 -6.01
CA ASN A 150 13.24 24.39 -6.95
C ASN A 150 12.94 23.90 -8.38
N GLY A 151 12.89 22.58 -8.62
CA GLY A 151 12.73 22.04 -9.97
C GLY A 151 14.03 21.76 -10.72
N TYR A 152 15.13 22.42 -10.35
CA TYR A 152 16.39 22.43 -11.10
C TYR A 152 17.52 21.66 -10.42
N GLY A 153 17.17 20.77 -9.50
CA GLY A 153 18.10 19.88 -8.81
C GLY A 153 18.58 20.36 -7.44
N THR A 154 18.18 21.54 -7.00
CA THR A 154 18.50 22.02 -5.65
C THR A 154 17.48 21.51 -4.63
N VAL A 155 17.95 21.15 -3.45
CA VAL A 155 17.14 20.92 -2.25
C VAL A 155 17.50 21.99 -1.22
N TYR A 156 16.50 22.58 -0.57
CA TYR A 156 16.67 23.71 0.36
C TYR A 156 15.57 23.74 1.41
N LEU A 157 15.70 24.61 2.41
CA LEU A 157 14.70 24.86 3.43
C LEU A 157 13.84 26.08 3.08
N SER A 158 12.52 25.93 3.18
CA SER A 158 11.53 26.98 2.90
C SER A 158 10.62 27.22 4.10
N PHE A 159 10.38 28.48 4.46
CA PHE A 159 9.32 28.82 5.43
C PHE A 159 7.90 28.71 4.83
N LEU A 160 7.80 28.63 3.50
CA LEU A 160 6.53 28.51 2.80
C LEU A 160 6.24 27.04 2.48
N ASN A 161 4.99 26.63 2.69
CA ASN A 161 4.45 25.43 2.06
C ASN A 161 4.21 25.75 0.57
N LEU A 162 4.94 25.07 -0.32
CA LEU A 162 4.92 25.30 -1.76
C LEU A 162 4.03 24.28 -2.49
N GLY A 163 3.10 23.64 -1.77
CA GLY A 163 2.29 22.53 -2.28
C GLY A 163 3.18 21.37 -2.71
N ASP A 164 3.07 20.98 -3.98
CA ASP A 164 3.82 19.89 -4.62
C ASP A 164 5.35 20.07 -4.51
N GLY A 165 5.86 21.29 -4.33
CA GLY A 165 7.28 21.60 -4.13
C GLY A 165 7.86 21.20 -2.78
N THR A 166 6.99 21.06 -1.77
CA THR A 166 7.35 20.64 -0.40
C THR A 166 6.79 19.26 -0.04
N ALA A 167 5.96 18.68 -0.91
CA ALA A 167 5.42 17.33 -0.74
C ALA A 167 6.38 16.26 -1.29
N TRP A 168 6.56 15.19 -0.52
CA TRP A 168 7.42 14.06 -0.85
C TRP A 168 6.67 12.73 -0.70
N SER A 169 6.76 11.88 -1.71
CA SER A 169 6.32 10.49 -1.68
C SER A 169 7.44 9.60 -1.13
N PHE A 170 7.10 8.71 -0.20
CA PHE A 170 8.03 7.74 0.38
C PHE A 170 7.78 6.37 -0.22
N GLU A 171 8.62 5.96 -1.16
CA GLU A 171 8.51 4.67 -1.85
C GLU A 171 9.42 3.64 -1.18
N LYS A 172 8.85 2.70 -0.42
CA LYS A 172 9.62 1.65 0.24
C LYS A 172 10.44 0.85 -0.78
N VAL A 173 11.73 0.66 -0.49
CA VAL A 173 12.66 -0.06 -1.38
C VAL A 173 12.31 -1.54 -1.41
N THR A 174 12.07 -2.13 -0.24
CA THR A 174 11.72 -3.54 -0.10
C THR A 174 10.34 -3.80 -0.69
N LYS A 175 10.28 -4.72 -1.65
CA LYS A 175 9.03 -5.29 -2.16
C LYS A 175 8.68 -6.53 -1.34
N HIS A 176 7.46 -6.60 -0.85
CA HIS A 176 6.94 -7.72 -0.07
C HIS A 176 5.89 -8.49 -0.89
N ASP A 177 5.04 -9.24 -0.21
CA ASP A 177 3.95 -10.00 -0.81
C ASP A 177 2.95 -9.05 -1.48
N ALA A 178 2.39 -9.52 -2.59
CA ALA A 178 1.34 -8.85 -3.32
C ALA A 178 0.23 -9.87 -3.59
N ASP A 179 -0.91 -9.72 -2.92
CA ASP A 179 -1.96 -10.72 -2.93
C ASP A 179 -3.24 -10.19 -3.56
N ILE A 180 -3.83 -11.01 -4.45
CA ILE A 180 -5.18 -10.81 -4.96
C ILE A 180 -6.11 -11.91 -4.43
N TYR A 181 -7.20 -11.47 -3.82
CA TYR A 181 -8.28 -12.27 -3.25
C TYR A 181 -9.48 -12.17 -4.19
N SER A 182 -9.77 -13.26 -4.88
CA SER A 182 -10.88 -13.40 -5.81
C SER A 182 -11.84 -14.50 -5.34
N GLN A 183 -13.03 -14.52 -5.92
CA GLN A 183 -14.12 -15.40 -5.51
C GLN A 183 -14.64 -16.16 -6.72
N ILE A 184 -14.87 -17.45 -6.50
CA ILE A 184 -15.52 -18.37 -7.43
C ILE A 184 -16.66 -19.01 -6.65
N ILE A 185 -17.90 -18.67 -7.00
CA ILE A 185 -19.08 -19.24 -6.39
C ILE A 185 -19.85 -19.98 -7.47
N LEU A 186 -20.00 -21.27 -7.26
CA LEU A 186 -20.67 -22.24 -8.11
C LEU A 186 -22.05 -22.50 -7.53
N VAL A 187 -23.09 -21.89 -8.10
CA VAL A 187 -24.47 -22.21 -7.71
C VAL A 187 -25.20 -22.86 -8.89
N ASP A 188 -24.98 -24.17 -9.10
CA ASP A 188 -25.99 -25.17 -9.50
C ASP A 188 -25.39 -26.58 -9.65
N TRP A 189 -26.11 -27.60 -9.16
CA TRP A 189 -25.70 -29.01 -9.20
C TRP A 189 -26.35 -29.78 -10.36
N ILE A 190 -27.25 -29.15 -11.13
CA ILE A 190 -28.01 -29.79 -12.21
C ILE A 190 -28.21 -28.82 -13.39
N LEU A 191 -27.40 -29.04 -14.45
CA LEU A 191 -27.61 -28.75 -15.88
C LEU A 191 -28.28 -27.41 -16.33
N PHE A 192 -27.48 -26.63 -17.09
CA PHE A 192 -27.83 -25.52 -18.01
C PHE A 192 -27.78 -24.05 -17.48
N VAL A 193 -26.61 -23.63 -16.95
CA VAL A 193 -25.97 -22.27 -16.99
C VAL A 193 -26.74 -21.02 -16.46
N PRO A 194 -26.08 -20.09 -15.73
CA PRO A 194 -25.43 -20.29 -14.44
C PRO A 194 -25.86 -19.23 -13.38
N ASN A 195 -25.94 -19.60 -12.10
CA ASN A 195 -25.63 -18.66 -11.01
C ASN A 195 -24.13 -18.80 -10.66
N TYR A 196 -23.26 -18.45 -11.61
CA TYR A 196 -21.80 -18.56 -11.47
C TYR A 196 -21.22 -17.16 -11.24
N PHE A 197 -20.63 -16.95 -10.07
CA PHE A 197 -19.94 -15.71 -9.72
C PHE A 197 -18.44 -15.97 -9.79
N ASP A 198 -17.72 -15.27 -10.67
CA ASP A 198 -16.27 -15.45 -10.82
C ASP A 198 -15.59 -14.11 -11.04
N THR A 199 -14.70 -13.75 -10.11
CA THR A 199 -13.93 -12.50 -10.15
C THR A 199 -12.46 -12.68 -10.53
N ARG A 200 -12.05 -13.88 -10.97
CA ARG A 200 -10.65 -14.20 -11.28
C ARG A 200 -10.09 -13.55 -12.54
N GLY A 201 -10.91 -12.83 -13.30
CA GLY A 201 -10.51 -12.28 -14.60
C GLY A 201 -9.31 -11.32 -14.54
N ALA A 202 -8.94 -10.82 -13.35
CA ALA A 202 -7.76 -10.00 -13.12
C ALA A 202 -6.53 -10.78 -12.59
N ASP A 203 -6.70 -11.98 -12.05
CA ASP A 203 -5.67 -12.70 -11.28
C ASP A 203 -4.36 -12.87 -12.04
N LYS A 204 -4.44 -13.35 -13.29
CA LYS A 204 -3.23 -13.58 -14.09
C LYS A 204 -2.51 -12.26 -14.39
N THR A 205 -3.27 -11.24 -14.78
CA THR A 205 -2.73 -9.90 -15.07
C THR A 205 -2.07 -9.30 -13.84
N PHE A 206 -2.69 -9.44 -12.66
CA PHE A 206 -2.10 -9.03 -11.40
C PHE A 206 -0.76 -9.74 -11.15
N VAL A 207 -0.76 -11.07 -11.15
CA VAL A 207 0.45 -11.87 -10.84
C VAL A 207 1.58 -11.55 -11.81
N ASP A 208 1.32 -11.51 -13.11
CA ASP A 208 2.34 -11.23 -14.14
C ASP A 208 2.99 -9.86 -13.90
N ASN A 209 2.19 -8.81 -13.69
CA ASN A 209 2.68 -7.44 -13.59
C ASN A 209 3.34 -7.14 -12.25
N MET A 210 2.81 -7.67 -11.15
CA MET A 210 3.40 -7.48 -9.81
C MET A 210 4.71 -8.27 -9.68
N SER A 211 4.76 -9.50 -10.21
CA SER A 211 6.00 -10.28 -10.24
C SER A 211 7.08 -9.59 -11.08
N ALA A 212 6.72 -9.04 -12.24
CA ALA A 212 7.65 -8.27 -13.09
C ALA A 212 8.21 -7.02 -12.39
N LYS A 213 7.50 -6.49 -11.39
CA LYS A 213 7.92 -5.36 -10.55
C LYS A 213 8.72 -5.77 -9.30
N GLY A 214 8.97 -7.06 -9.12
CA GLY A 214 9.75 -7.61 -8.01
C GLY A 214 8.97 -7.91 -6.75
N TYR A 215 7.63 -7.94 -6.80
CA TYR A 215 6.80 -8.42 -5.69
C TYR A 215 6.68 -9.95 -5.71
N TYR A 216 6.47 -10.56 -4.54
CA TYR A 216 6.04 -11.96 -4.44
C TYR A 216 4.53 -12.02 -4.63
N ALA A 217 4.08 -12.23 -5.87
CA ALA A 217 2.66 -12.09 -6.21
C ALA A 217 1.89 -13.41 -6.12
N PHE A 218 0.79 -13.42 -5.37
CA PHE A 218 -0.07 -14.58 -5.19
C PHE A 218 -1.53 -14.29 -5.58
N LYS A 219 -2.21 -15.30 -6.10
CA LYS A 219 -3.67 -15.30 -6.29
C LYS A 219 -4.30 -16.29 -5.34
N ILE A 220 -5.36 -15.87 -4.67
CA ILE A 220 -6.00 -16.62 -3.60
C ILE A 220 -7.50 -16.61 -3.86
N ASN A 221 -8.06 -17.78 -4.15
CA ASN A 221 -9.48 -17.94 -4.45
C ASN A 221 -10.23 -18.39 -3.20
N ASN A 222 -11.42 -17.84 -2.95
CA ASN A 222 -12.32 -18.27 -1.87
C ASN A 222 -11.61 -18.34 -0.50
N ALA A 223 -10.73 -17.37 -0.25
CA ALA A 223 -10.04 -17.28 1.04
C ALA A 223 -11.04 -17.10 2.18
N SER A 224 -10.68 -17.50 3.40
CA SER A 224 -11.42 -17.06 4.58
C SER A 224 -11.07 -15.62 4.94
N ALA A 225 -11.99 -14.90 5.57
CA ALA A 225 -11.72 -13.56 6.08
C ALA A 225 -10.56 -13.54 7.08
N SER A 226 -10.44 -14.59 7.90
CA SER A 226 -9.31 -14.75 8.82
C SER A 226 -7.99 -14.76 8.07
N PHE A 227 -7.87 -15.57 7.02
CA PHE A 227 -6.67 -15.63 6.22
C PHE A 227 -6.34 -14.25 5.64
N ALA A 228 -7.28 -13.63 4.92
CA ALA A 228 -7.04 -12.34 4.27
C ALA A 228 -6.71 -11.21 5.27
N TYR A 229 -7.34 -11.18 6.44
CA TYR A 229 -7.12 -10.17 7.48
C TYR A 229 -5.71 -10.25 8.10
N HIS A 230 -5.17 -11.45 8.27
CA HIS A 230 -3.82 -11.61 8.84
C HIS A 230 -2.71 -11.29 7.83
N TYR A 231 -2.96 -11.51 6.54
CA TYR A 231 -2.00 -11.18 5.47
C TYR A 231 -2.05 -9.70 5.06
N LEU A 232 -3.20 -9.02 5.15
CA LEU A 232 -3.32 -7.57 4.90
C LEU A 232 -2.27 -6.72 5.65
N LYS A 233 -1.89 -7.13 6.86
CA LYS A 233 -0.91 -6.42 7.72
C LYS A 233 0.54 -6.59 7.26
N ARG A 234 0.77 -7.51 6.33
CA ARG A 234 2.09 -7.95 5.86
C ARG A 234 2.31 -7.65 4.38
N ASP A 235 1.23 -7.65 3.61
CA ASP A 235 1.29 -7.44 2.18
C ASP A 235 1.62 -5.99 1.85
N ALA A 236 2.46 -5.82 0.84
CA ALA A 236 2.70 -4.50 0.28
C ALA A 236 1.59 -4.12 -0.70
N VAL A 237 0.99 -5.09 -1.39
CA VAL A 237 -0.19 -4.86 -2.24
C VAL A 237 -1.24 -5.89 -1.88
N TRP A 238 -2.43 -5.41 -1.53
CA TRP A 238 -3.55 -6.27 -1.12
C TRP A 238 -4.76 -5.89 -1.95
N VAL A 239 -5.36 -6.85 -2.64
CA VAL A 239 -6.44 -6.62 -3.60
C VAL A 239 -7.57 -7.57 -3.30
N PHE A 240 -8.77 -7.06 -3.09
CA PHE A 240 -9.98 -7.87 -3.00
C PHE A 240 -10.91 -7.54 -4.16
N VAL A 241 -11.36 -8.58 -4.86
CA VAL A 241 -12.38 -8.48 -5.91
C VAL A 241 -13.49 -9.47 -5.59
N GLY A 242 -14.63 -8.98 -5.13
CA GLY A 242 -15.67 -9.86 -4.61
C GLY A 242 -16.93 -9.13 -4.18
N MET A 243 -17.53 -9.65 -3.12
CA MET A 243 -18.84 -9.19 -2.63
C MET A 243 -18.73 -8.33 -1.37
N SER A 244 -19.76 -7.50 -1.21
CA SER A 244 -20.07 -6.72 -0.02
C SER A 244 -21.54 -7.01 0.32
N THR A 245 -22.00 -6.53 1.48
CA THR A 245 -23.39 -6.67 1.89
C THR A 245 -23.97 -5.34 2.39
N VAL A 246 -25.29 -5.30 2.45
CA VAL A 246 -26.10 -4.20 2.96
C VAL A 246 -26.89 -4.66 4.18
N ASN A 247 -27.40 -3.71 4.98
CA ASN A 247 -28.27 -4.01 6.10
C ASN A 247 -29.70 -4.39 5.64
N GLU A 248 -30.59 -4.67 6.59
CA GLU A 248 -31.97 -5.10 6.32
C GLU A 248 -32.80 -4.10 5.52
N VAL A 249 -32.44 -2.81 5.56
CA VAL A 249 -33.11 -1.74 4.81
C VAL A 249 -32.37 -1.36 3.52
N GLY A 250 -31.29 -2.08 3.19
CA GLY A 250 -30.54 -1.92 1.95
C GLY A 250 -29.42 -0.88 1.98
N GLU A 251 -29.04 -0.37 3.16
CA GLU A 251 -27.93 0.57 3.32
C GLU A 251 -26.58 -0.14 3.40
N PRO A 252 -25.49 0.48 2.93
CA PRO A 252 -24.14 -0.08 3.02
C PRO A 252 -23.68 -0.41 4.45
N CYS A 253 -22.83 -1.44 4.58
CA CYS A 253 -22.25 -1.86 5.87
C CYS A 253 -20.73 -1.65 6.00
N ALA A 254 -20.06 -1.06 4.99
CA ALA A 254 -18.59 -0.89 4.96
C ALA A 254 -17.82 -2.19 5.26
N VAL A 255 -18.14 -3.24 4.49
CA VAL A 255 -17.71 -4.62 4.73
C VAL A 255 -17.40 -5.33 3.41
N ILE A 256 -16.47 -6.27 3.46
CA ILE A 256 -16.26 -7.26 2.40
C ILE A 256 -16.53 -8.67 2.92
N CYS A 257 -17.16 -9.47 2.09
CA CYS A 257 -17.67 -10.79 2.45
C CYS A 257 -16.85 -11.88 1.78
N PHE A 258 -16.49 -12.92 2.51
CA PHE A 258 -15.76 -14.08 2.00
C PHE A 258 -16.69 -15.30 1.98
N ALA A 259 -16.61 -16.12 0.93
CA ALA A 259 -17.46 -17.30 0.76
C ALA A 259 -16.73 -18.44 0.04
N ASN A 260 -17.20 -19.67 0.23
CA ASN A 260 -16.74 -20.84 -0.52
C ASN A 260 -17.47 -20.98 -1.87
N GLU A 261 -17.18 -22.07 -2.58
CA GLU A 261 -17.77 -22.35 -3.89
C GLU A 261 -19.29 -22.55 -3.80
N GLU A 262 -19.80 -23.04 -2.68
CA GLU A 262 -21.23 -23.27 -2.42
C GLU A 262 -21.98 -22.02 -1.92
N ASN A 263 -21.33 -20.84 -1.93
CA ASN A 263 -21.86 -19.57 -1.40
C ASN A 263 -22.03 -19.55 0.13
N GLU A 264 -21.38 -20.45 0.86
CA GLU A 264 -21.37 -20.47 2.32
C GLU A 264 -20.35 -19.46 2.85
N SER A 265 -20.73 -18.70 3.88
CA SER A 265 -19.88 -17.64 4.43
C SER A 265 -18.60 -18.18 5.08
N LEU A 266 -17.45 -17.62 4.68
CA LEU A 266 -16.12 -17.84 5.27
C LEU A 266 -15.64 -16.64 6.11
N GLY A 267 -16.58 -15.81 6.56
CA GLY A 267 -16.35 -14.64 7.41
C GLY A 267 -16.32 -13.31 6.63
N ASN A 268 -16.04 -12.24 7.37
CA ASN A 268 -16.12 -10.87 6.86
C ASN A 268 -14.96 -10.01 7.37
N ILE A 269 -14.59 -8.99 6.60
CA ILE A 269 -13.73 -7.89 7.08
C ILE A 269 -14.53 -6.61 7.00
N ALA A 270 -14.76 -5.96 8.14
CA ALA A 270 -15.58 -4.74 8.26
C ALA A 270 -14.77 -3.56 8.81
N ALA A 271 -15.27 -2.35 8.66
CA ALA A 271 -14.67 -1.18 9.30
C ALA A 271 -14.67 -1.28 10.83
N SER A 272 -15.80 -1.68 11.43
CA SER A 272 -16.01 -1.80 12.89
C SER A 272 -17.09 -2.82 13.25
N ARG A 273 -17.01 -3.42 14.45
CA ARG A 273 -18.04 -4.32 14.97
C ARG A 273 -19.34 -3.59 15.32
N ASN A 274 -19.26 -2.28 15.57
CA ASN A 274 -20.45 -1.46 15.83
C ASN A 274 -21.35 -1.34 14.60
N LEU A 275 -20.78 -1.53 13.40
CA LEU A 275 -21.53 -1.54 12.15
C LEU A 275 -21.93 -2.94 11.71
N PHE A 276 -21.03 -3.92 11.90
CA PHE A 276 -21.23 -5.26 11.38
C PHE A 276 -20.70 -6.30 12.37
N ASN A 277 -21.63 -7.04 13.00
CA ASN A 277 -21.30 -8.02 14.04
C ASN A 277 -21.85 -9.41 13.70
N ALA A 278 -21.35 -10.00 12.61
CA ALA A 278 -21.60 -11.39 12.27
C ALA A 278 -20.49 -12.32 12.80
N PRO A 279 -20.73 -13.64 12.93
CA PRO A 279 -19.67 -14.61 13.21
C PRO A 279 -18.49 -14.48 12.25
N SER A 280 -17.28 -14.74 12.74
CA SER A 280 -16.04 -14.67 11.94
C SER A 280 -15.79 -13.31 11.27
N THR A 281 -16.28 -12.23 11.88
CA THR A 281 -15.97 -10.86 11.47
C THR A 281 -14.67 -10.38 12.12
N TYR A 282 -13.75 -9.89 11.28
CA TYR A 282 -12.54 -9.17 11.66
C TYR A 282 -12.72 -7.69 11.30
N THR A 283 -12.12 -6.79 12.06
CA THR A 283 -12.35 -5.36 11.82
C THR A 283 -11.07 -4.56 11.66
N ILE A 284 -11.12 -3.57 10.76
CA ILE A 284 -10.00 -2.65 10.55
C ILE A 284 -9.76 -1.79 11.81
N GLU A 285 -10.82 -1.43 12.54
CA GLU A 285 -10.73 -0.72 13.83
C GLU A 285 -9.80 -1.42 14.84
N GLU A 286 -9.83 -2.76 14.89
CA GLU A 286 -9.00 -3.61 15.77
C GLU A 286 -7.53 -3.72 15.34
N ILE A 287 -7.14 -3.21 14.17
CA ILE A 287 -5.73 -3.14 13.78
C ILE A 287 -5.04 -2.04 14.59
N ASP A 288 -3.83 -2.29 15.08
CA ASP A 288 -3.05 -1.30 15.81
C ASP A 288 -2.80 -0.03 14.97
N ALA A 289 -2.62 1.11 15.65
CA ALA A 289 -2.21 2.34 14.98
C ALA A 289 -0.94 2.11 14.16
N ASN A 290 -0.94 2.59 12.91
CA ASN A 290 0.12 2.34 11.92
C ASN A 290 0.38 0.86 11.59
N GLY A 291 -0.51 -0.07 11.99
CA GLY A 291 -0.37 -1.51 11.75
C GLY A 291 -0.45 -1.94 10.28
N LEU A 292 -0.84 -1.03 9.38
CA LEU A 292 -0.87 -1.21 7.93
C LEU A 292 0.20 -0.36 7.19
N ALA A 293 1.24 0.11 7.89
CA ALA A 293 2.32 0.92 7.29
C ALA A 293 3.00 0.28 6.06
N ARG A 294 2.96 -1.06 5.98
CA ARG A 294 3.48 -1.85 4.84
C ARG A 294 2.58 -1.80 3.62
N ALA A 295 1.28 -1.65 3.83
CA ALA A 295 0.27 -1.76 2.79
C ALA A 295 0.34 -0.54 1.89
N LYS A 296 1.11 -0.66 0.81
CA LYS A 296 1.34 0.39 -0.16
C LYS A 296 0.09 0.64 -1.01
N ILE A 297 -0.53 -0.43 -1.47
CA ILE A 297 -1.75 -0.38 -2.30
C ILE A 297 -2.76 -1.34 -1.70
N VAL A 298 -3.91 -0.82 -1.28
CA VAL A 298 -5.05 -1.63 -0.84
C VAL A 298 -6.24 -1.33 -1.74
N ILE A 299 -6.82 -2.37 -2.34
CA ILE A 299 -7.94 -2.22 -3.28
C ILE A 299 -9.11 -3.06 -2.79
N TYR A 300 -10.25 -2.43 -2.54
CA TYR A 300 -11.50 -3.09 -2.14
C TYR A 300 -12.56 -2.96 -3.25
N LEU A 301 -12.57 -3.90 -4.20
CA LEU A 301 -13.55 -3.91 -5.30
C LEU A 301 -14.75 -4.77 -4.94
N ALA A 302 -15.68 -4.16 -4.22
CA ALA A 302 -17.00 -4.67 -3.93
C ALA A 302 -17.95 -3.49 -3.69
N ALA A 303 -19.27 -3.70 -3.82
CA ALA A 303 -20.23 -2.61 -3.72
C ALA A 303 -20.11 -1.84 -2.40
N TYR A 304 -20.13 -0.50 -2.48
CA TYR A 304 -20.16 0.41 -1.33
C TYR A 304 -19.01 0.24 -0.31
N THR A 305 -17.83 -0.21 -0.75
CA THR A 305 -16.67 -0.34 0.14
C THR A 305 -16.12 1.02 0.60
N ASP A 306 -16.50 2.12 -0.04
CA ASP A 306 -16.12 3.45 0.40
C ASP A 306 -17.08 4.10 1.41
N ALA A 307 -18.19 3.43 1.72
CA ALA A 307 -19.25 4.03 2.52
C ALA A 307 -18.73 4.49 3.88
N GLU A 308 -19.04 5.74 4.23
CA GLU A 308 -18.78 6.31 5.54
C GLU A 308 -20.08 6.32 6.35
N ILE A 309 -20.11 5.55 7.43
CA ILE A 309 -21.31 5.26 8.20
C ILE A 309 -21.17 5.85 9.59
N MET A 310 -22.11 6.71 9.96
CA MET A 310 -22.18 7.27 11.30
C MET A 310 -22.74 6.25 12.29
N HIS A 311 -22.02 6.00 13.38
CA HIS A 311 -22.53 5.24 14.52
C HIS A 311 -22.20 5.98 15.82
N GLY A 312 -23.24 6.49 16.50
CA GLY A 312 -23.08 7.38 17.64
C GLY A 312 -22.42 8.70 17.21
N ARG A 313 -21.22 8.98 17.75
CA ARG A 313 -20.42 10.20 17.42
C ARG A 313 -19.28 9.93 16.46
N ASN A 314 -19.08 8.68 16.05
CA ASN A 314 -17.96 8.27 15.21
C ASN A 314 -18.45 8.00 13.78
N ILE A 315 -17.56 8.23 12.82
CA ILE A 315 -17.73 7.82 11.43
C ILE A 315 -16.81 6.62 11.21
N TYR A 316 -17.32 5.61 10.52
CA TYR A 316 -16.61 4.39 10.22
C TYR A 316 -16.69 4.12 8.71
N GLY A 317 -15.54 3.94 8.06
CA GLY A 317 -15.48 3.56 6.65
C GLY A 317 -14.39 2.52 6.42
N LEU A 318 -14.61 1.58 5.50
CA LEU A 318 -13.65 0.50 5.29
C LEU A 318 -12.33 1.09 4.75
N ILE A 319 -12.41 1.93 3.73
CA ILE A 319 -11.21 2.51 3.10
C ILE A 319 -10.55 3.60 3.95
N SER A 320 -11.33 4.47 4.61
CA SER A 320 -10.81 5.55 5.45
C SER A 320 -10.13 4.99 6.69
N ASN A 321 -10.75 4.03 7.39
CA ASN A 321 -10.12 3.37 8.53
C ASN A 321 -8.85 2.62 8.10
N THR A 322 -8.83 1.93 6.94
CA THR A 322 -7.62 1.25 6.45
C THR A 322 -6.47 2.23 6.22
N TYR A 323 -6.79 3.40 5.64
CA TYR A 323 -5.82 4.47 5.42
C TYR A 323 -5.27 5.06 6.73
N GLU A 324 -6.14 5.28 7.73
CA GLU A 324 -5.78 5.77 9.05
C GLU A 324 -4.87 4.80 9.82
N LYS A 325 -5.00 3.49 9.57
CA LYS A 325 -4.07 2.48 10.11
C LYS A 325 -2.72 2.44 9.40
N GLY A 326 -2.41 3.40 8.51
CA GLY A 326 -1.09 3.58 7.91
C GLY A 326 -0.95 3.08 6.48
N ALA A 327 -2.01 2.54 5.86
CA ALA A 327 -1.93 2.17 4.45
C ALA A 327 -1.64 3.42 3.58
N HIS A 328 -0.79 3.28 2.57
CA HIS A 328 -0.28 4.42 1.78
C HIS A 328 -1.32 4.95 0.80
N PHE A 329 -2.02 4.02 0.16
CA PHE A 329 -3.11 4.25 -0.77
C PHE A 329 -4.18 3.18 -0.59
N VAL A 330 -5.44 3.60 -0.50
CA VAL A 330 -6.60 2.72 -0.38
C VAL A 330 -7.68 3.18 -1.34
N VAL A 331 -8.26 2.27 -2.12
CA VAL A 331 -9.36 2.56 -3.05
C VAL A 331 -10.55 1.63 -2.80
N GLY A 332 -11.75 2.19 -2.90
CA GLY A 332 -13.02 1.50 -2.77
C GLY A 332 -14.01 1.92 -3.85
N VAL A 333 -15.23 1.38 -3.80
CA VAL A 333 -16.28 1.60 -4.78
C VAL A 333 -17.46 2.32 -4.13
N ASN A 334 -17.97 3.35 -4.80
CA ASN A 334 -18.97 4.27 -4.27
C ASN A 334 -20.43 3.96 -4.61
N GLU A 335 -20.66 2.82 -5.25
CA GLU A 335 -21.96 2.45 -5.77
C GLU A 335 -22.14 0.92 -5.79
N LYS A 336 -23.29 0.49 -6.30
CA LYS A 336 -23.44 -0.91 -6.72
C LYS A 336 -22.56 -1.15 -7.94
N CYS A 337 -21.59 -2.04 -7.81
CA CYS A 337 -20.81 -2.53 -8.96
C CYS A 337 -21.20 -3.97 -9.30
N SER A 338 -21.13 -4.31 -10.60
CA SER A 338 -21.16 -5.70 -11.04
C SER A 338 -19.81 -6.38 -10.80
N HIS A 339 -19.80 -7.70 -10.59
CA HIS A 339 -18.55 -8.47 -10.46
C HIS A 339 -17.69 -8.39 -11.73
N LEU A 340 -18.32 -8.29 -12.91
CA LEU A 340 -17.62 -8.04 -14.17
C LEU A 340 -16.92 -6.67 -14.16
N GLY A 341 -17.61 -5.60 -13.73
CA GLY A 341 -17.03 -4.25 -13.63
C GLY A 341 -15.86 -4.19 -12.67
N ALA A 342 -16.01 -4.76 -11.47
CA ALA A 342 -14.94 -4.88 -10.46
C ALA A 342 -13.72 -5.64 -11.01
N THR A 343 -13.96 -6.79 -11.63
CA THR A 343 -12.90 -7.60 -12.26
C THR A 343 -12.18 -6.84 -13.38
N TYR A 344 -12.94 -6.12 -14.20
CA TYR A 344 -12.39 -5.37 -15.32
C TYR A 344 -11.56 -4.18 -14.84
N TRP A 345 -12.02 -3.45 -13.83
CA TRP A 345 -11.28 -2.36 -13.21
C TRP A 345 -9.94 -2.85 -12.65
N ALA A 346 -9.94 -3.94 -11.85
CA ALA A 346 -8.70 -4.53 -11.32
C ALA A 346 -7.72 -4.87 -12.45
N LYS A 347 -8.23 -5.55 -13.48
CA LYS A 347 -7.43 -5.93 -14.65
C LYS A 347 -6.79 -4.72 -15.32
N LEU A 348 -7.54 -3.65 -15.55
CA LEU A 348 -7.06 -2.42 -16.20
C LEU A 348 -6.03 -1.68 -15.35
N PHE A 349 -6.24 -1.59 -14.03
CA PHE A 349 -5.28 -1.01 -13.10
C PHE A 349 -3.92 -1.71 -13.24
N PHE A 350 -3.89 -3.04 -13.19
CA PHE A 350 -2.64 -3.80 -13.26
C PHE A 350 -2.04 -3.86 -14.67
N ILE A 351 -2.85 -3.78 -15.73
CA ILE A 351 -2.35 -3.55 -17.10
C ILE A 351 -1.56 -2.24 -17.14
N ARG A 352 -2.13 -1.14 -16.63
CA ARG A 352 -1.47 0.16 -16.67
C ARG A 352 -0.23 0.22 -15.80
N ALA A 353 -0.26 -0.46 -14.65
CA ALA A 353 0.92 -0.63 -13.81
C ALA A 353 2.06 -1.32 -14.56
N GLY A 354 1.73 -2.28 -15.45
CA GLY A 354 2.67 -3.05 -16.26
C GLY A 354 3.35 -2.32 -17.41
N TRP A 355 2.76 -1.23 -17.92
CA TRP A 355 3.26 -0.56 -19.13
C TRP A 355 4.64 0.10 -18.97
N SER A 356 5.01 0.47 -17.75
CA SER A 356 6.32 1.06 -17.47
C SER A 356 6.78 0.74 -16.04
N SER A 357 8.08 0.78 -15.83
CA SER A 357 8.68 0.67 -14.49
C SER A 357 8.28 1.81 -13.56
N ASP A 358 7.74 2.90 -14.11
CA ASP A 358 7.59 4.19 -13.46
C ASP A 358 6.12 4.65 -13.38
N ALA A 359 5.18 3.76 -13.71
CA ALA A 359 3.75 4.02 -13.60
C ALA A 359 3.37 4.43 -12.16
N THR A 360 2.70 5.57 -12.02
CA THR A 360 2.15 6.05 -10.75
C THR A 360 0.80 5.41 -10.46
N ILE A 361 0.41 5.37 -9.19
CA ILE A 361 -0.93 4.93 -8.79
C ILE A 361 -2.00 5.78 -9.48
N LYS A 362 -1.81 7.10 -9.57
CA LYS A 362 -2.71 8.03 -10.27
C LYS A 362 -3.02 7.57 -11.69
N GLU A 363 -1.99 7.29 -12.48
CA GLU A 363 -2.16 6.85 -13.86
C GLU A 363 -2.91 5.51 -13.95
N CYS A 364 -2.69 4.61 -12.99
CA CYS A 364 -3.35 3.31 -12.94
C CYS A 364 -4.85 3.44 -12.60
N VAL A 365 -5.20 4.29 -11.63
CA VAL A 365 -6.58 4.60 -11.27
C VAL A 365 -7.29 5.29 -12.43
N GLU A 366 -6.72 6.35 -12.99
CA GLU A 366 -7.33 7.11 -14.10
C GLU A 366 -7.57 6.22 -15.34
N TYR A 367 -6.63 5.31 -15.64
CA TYR A 367 -6.80 4.36 -16.73
C TYR A 367 -7.92 3.36 -16.46
N ALA A 368 -8.00 2.85 -15.23
CA ALA A 368 -9.02 1.89 -14.82
C ALA A 368 -10.42 2.52 -14.79
N ASP A 369 -10.57 3.71 -14.20
CA ASP A 369 -11.85 4.44 -14.13
C ASP A 369 -12.36 4.79 -15.53
N TYR A 370 -11.51 5.36 -16.39
CA TYR A 370 -11.89 5.75 -17.75
C TYR A 370 -12.34 4.55 -18.59
N SER A 371 -11.60 3.44 -18.49
CA SER A 371 -11.81 2.27 -19.34
C SER A 371 -12.93 1.37 -18.82
N ALA A 372 -13.14 1.31 -17.49
CA ALA A 372 -14.21 0.52 -16.90
C ALA A 372 -15.58 1.17 -17.05
N TYR A 373 -15.68 2.51 -16.96
CA TYR A 373 -16.94 3.24 -17.20
C TYR A 373 -17.58 2.89 -18.57
N GLN A 374 -16.76 2.61 -19.59
CA GLN A 374 -17.22 2.21 -20.93
C GLN A 374 -17.73 0.76 -21.00
N ALA A 375 -17.39 -0.10 -20.03
CA ALA A 375 -17.67 -1.53 -20.02
C ALA A 375 -18.66 -1.96 -18.91
N GLY A 376 -18.91 -1.11 -17.92
CA GLY A 376 -19.87 -1.33 -16.82
C GLY A 376 -19.62 -0.36 -15.66
N THR A 377 -20.68 0.18 -15.05
CA THR A 377 -20.63 1.15 -13.94
C THR A 377 -19.80 0.63 -12.77
N ILE A 378 -18.62 1.21 -12.62
CA ILE A 378 -17.86 1.23 -11.39
C ILE A 378 -17.29 2.64 -11.25
N ASN A 379 -17.49 3.22 -10.09
CA ASN A 379 -16.94 4.51 -9.74
C ASN A 379 -16.20 4.37 -8.41
N THR A 380 -14.94 4.79 -8.41
CA THR A 380 -14.03 4.55 -7.30
C THR A 380 -13.71 5.83 -6.55
N THR A 381 -13.45 5.67 -5.27
CA THR A 381 -12.98 6.74 -4.37
C THR A 381 -11.76 6.22 -3.63
N TYR A 382 -10.83 7.11 -3.31
CA TYR A 382 -9.57 6.72 -2.72
C TYR A 382 -9.05 7.71 -1.70
N TYR A 383 -8.20 7.19 -0.83
CA TYR A 383 -7.38 7.95 0.11
C TYR A 383 -5.92 7.64 -0.13
N GLY A 384 -5.07 8.69 -0.12
CA GLY A 384 -3.63 8.53 -0.03
C GLY A 384 -2.80 8.95 -1.23
N ASP A 385 -1.53 8.52 -1.21
CA ASP A 385 -0.50 9.02 -2.12
C ASP A 385 -0.62 8.39 -3.51
N VAL A 386 -1.26 9.12 -4.42
CA VAL A 386 -1.39 8.70 -5.82
C VAL A 386 -0.12 8.95 -6.65
N ASN A 387 0.87 9.66 -6.12
CA ASN A 387 2.12 9.97 -6.83
C ASN A 387 3.17 8.87 -6.68
N SER A 388 3.02 7.99 -5.67
CA SER A 388 3.88 6.83 -5.52
C SER A 388 3.77 5.95 -6.77
N ARG A 389 4.93 5.46 -7.24
CA ARG A 389 4.99 4.44 -8.29
C ARG A 389 4.38 3.13 -7.81
N VAL A 390 3.86 2.29 -8.71
CA VAL A 390 3.41 0.90 -8.39
C VAL A 390 4.62 -0.01 -8.28
#